data_AF-A0A5B9PGZ8-F1
#
_entry.id   AF-A0A5B9PGZ8-F1
#
_cell.length_a   1.000
_cell.length_b   1.000
_cell.length_c   1.000
_cell.angle_alpha   90.00
_cell.angle_beta   90.00
_cell.angle_gamma   90.00
#
_symmetry.space_group_name_H-M   'P 1'
#
loop_
_entity.id
_entity.type
_entity.pdbx_description
1 polymer ?
#
loop_
_entity_poly.entity_id
_entity_poly.type
_entity_poly.pdbx_seq_one_letter_code
_entity_poly.pdbx_strand_id
1 'polypeptide(L)'
;MTEPMTDRQRVVEIDQLLSHVWMVRTFLKHSEEAEEDDELCEVHRTLYDYMLALGGPLKDGDDAKYLKQAKKKLKKLRNATELFLEIQPEISSHTNFQMAAASLKLAVDQVALLVRPPSNEA
;
A
#
# COMPACT_ATOMS: atom_id res chain seq x y z
N MET A 1 13.49 8.57 -26.06
CA MET A 1 12.72 9.24 -24.98
C MET A 1 11.49 8.41 -24.72
N THR A 2 11.35 7.83 -23.54
CA THR A 2 10.09 7.22 -23.09
C THR A 2 9.13 8.34 -22.73
N GLU A 3 7.93 8.34 -23.30
CA GLU A 3 6.90 9.33 -22.97
C GLU A 3 6.52 9.24 -21.48
N PRO A 4 6.18 10.37 -20.83
CA PRO A 4 5.73 10.38 -19.45
C PRO A 4 4.41 9.60 -19.32
N MET A 5 4.29 8.79 -18.26
CA MET A 5 3.07 8.02 -18.01
C MET A 5 1.85 8.92 -17.79
N THR A 6 0.74 8.55 -18.43
CA THR A 6 -0.57 9.18 -18.21
C THR A 6 -1.13 8.87 -16.81
N ASP A 7 -2.03 9.71 -16.32
CA ASP A 7 -2.75 9.48 -15.06
C ASP A 7 -3.43 8.11 -15.04
N ARG A 8 -4.07 7.73 -16.16
CA ARG A 8 -4.73 6.45 -16.28
C ARG A 8 -3.77 5.28 -16.11
N GLN A 9 -2.61 5.32 -16.76
CA GLN A 9 -1.58 4.28 -16.61
C GLN A 9 -1.10 4.18 -15.16
N ARG A 10 -0.86 5.33 -14.50
CA ARG A 10 -0.44 5.35 -13.10
C ARG A 10 -1.51 4.77 -12.17
N VAL A 11 -2.79 5.09 -12.39
CA VAL A 11 -3.89 4.49 -11.63
C VAL A 11 -3.93 2.97 -11.79
N VAL A 12 -3.82 2.47 -13.03
CA VAL A 12 -3.81 1.02 -13.30
C VAL A 12 -2.64 0.33 -12.61
N GLU A 13 -1.44 0.91 -12.69
CA GLU A 13 -0.25 0.34 -12.04
C GLU A 13 -0.35 0.39 -10.51
N ILE A 14 -0.83 1.49 -9.93
CA ILE A 14 -1.07 1.57 -8.48
C ILE A 14 -2.07 0.49 -8.07
N ASP A 15 -3.17 0.31 -8.79
CA ASP A 15 -4.19 -0.68 -8.44
C ASP A 15 -3.66 -2.12 -8.52
N GLN A 16 -2.80 -2.42 -9.50
CA GLN A 16 -2.08 -3.69 -9.56
C GLN A 16 -1.16 -3.89 -8.36
N LEU A 17 -0.43 -2.86 -7.93
CA LEU A 17 0.41 -2.92 -6.73
C LEU A 17 -0.42 -3.11 -5.45
N LEU A 18 -1.64 -2.58 -5.40
CA LEU A 18 -2.54 -2.79 -4.26
C LEU A 18 -3.01 -4.23 -4.14
N SER A 19 -2.89 -5.07 -5.16
CA SER A 19 -3.10 -6.52 -5.01
C SER A 19 -2.12 -7.14 -4.00
N HIS A 20 -0.85 -6.72 -4.00
CA HIS A 20 0.13 -7.15 -3.01
C HIS A 20 -0.25 -6.67 -1.60
N VAL A 21 -0.65 -5.41 -1.49
CA VAL A 21 -1.10 -4.82 -0.22
C VAL A 21 -2.32 -5.57 0.33
N TRP A 22 -3.26 -5.95 -0.55
CA TRP A 22 -4.44 -6.73 -0.18
C TRP A 22 -4.08 -8.13 0.31
N MET A 23 -3.14 -8.80 -0.37
CA MET A 23 -2.67 -10.13 0.03
C MET A 23 -1.98 -10.09 1.40
N VAL A 24 -1.09 -9.12 1.63
CA VAL A 24 -0.44 -8.94 2.93
C VAL A 24 -1.48 -8.62 4.01
N ARG A 25 -2.38 -7.67 3.76
CA ARG A 25 -3.46 -7.34 4.71
C ARG A 25 -4.31 -8.56 5.05
N THR A 26 -4.62 -9.40 4.06
CA THR A 26 -5.44 -10.59 4.27
C THR A 26 -4.70 -11.65 5.07
N PHE A 27 -3.40 -11.84 4.81
CA PHE A 27 -2.54 -12.70 5.61
C PHE A 27 -2.49 -12.23 7.06
N LEU A 28 -2.13 -10.96 7.30
CA LEU A 28 -2.02 -10.40 8.65
C LEU A 28 -3.34 -10.45 9.43
N LYS A 29 -4.47 -10.14 8.79
CA LYS A 29 -5.78 -10.18 9.46
C LYS A 29 -6.11 -11.56 10.06
N HIS A 30 -5.62 -12.64 9.44
CA HIS A 30 -5.97 -14.01 9.83
C HIS A 30 -4.79 -14.76 10.44
N SER A 31 -3.71 -14.06 10.79
CA SER A 31 -2.62 -14.65 11.54
C SER A 31 -2.98 -14.67 13.03
N GLU A 32 -2.58 -15.72 13.74
CA GLU A 32 -2.82 -15.84 15.19
C GLU A 32 -2.16 -14.67 15.93
N GLU A 33 -1.01 -14.22 15.44
CA GLU A 33 -0.27 -13.08 15.99
C GLU A 33 -1.07 -11.77 16.01
N ALA A 34 -2.02 -11.58 15.09
CA ALA A 34 -2.83 -10.36 15.04
C ALA A 34 -3.97 -10.35 16.08
N GLU A 35 -4.26 -11.48 16.72
CA GLU A 35 -5.20 -11.57 17.84
C GLU A 35 -4.53 -11.12 19.16
N GLU A 36 -3.21 -11.23 19.25
CA GLU A 36 -2.42 -10.96 20.45
C GLU A 36 -1.64 -9.64 20.38
N ASP A 37 -1.39 -9.12 19.17
CA ASP A 37 -0.60 -7.91 18.92
C ASP A 37 -1.46 -6.76 18.36
N ASP A 38 -1.70 -5.74 19.19
CA ASP A 38 -2.49 -4.56 18.84
C ASP A 38 -1.85 -3.72 17.71
N GLU A 39 -0.51 -3.69 17.62
CA GLU A 39 0.22 -2.93 16.60
C GLU A 39 0.06 -3.60 15.23
N LEU A 40 0.16 -4.93 15.18
CA LEU A 40 -0.11 -5.71 13.96
C LEU A 40 -1.57 -5.57 13.52
N CYS A 41 -2.49 -5.49 14.49
CA CYS A 41 -3.90 -5.22 14.23
C CYS A 41 -4.09 -3.84 13.57
N GLU A 42 -3.39 -2.80 14.06
CA GLU A 42 -3.41 -1.47 13.47
C GLU A 42 -2.84 -1.46 12.04
N VAL A 43 -1.78 -2.21 11.76
CA VAL A 43 -1.19 -2.35 10.42
C VAL A 43 -2.27 -2.81 9.43
N HIS A 44 -2.87 -3.98 9.65
CA HIS A 44 -3.80 -4.55 8.65
C HIS A 44 -5.09 -3.73 8.50
N ARG A 45 -5.51 -3.01 9.54
CA ARG A 45 -6.63 -2.03 9.48
C ARG A 45 -6.25 -0.82 8.63
N THR A 46 -5.06 -0.27 8.83
CA THR A 46 -4.58 0.88 8.05
C THR A 46 -4.42 0.55 6.56
N LEU A 47 -3.93 -0.66 6.24
CA LEU A 47 -3.86 -1.14 4.85
C LEU A 47 -5.26 -1.18 4.22
N TYR A 48 -6.25 -1.72 4.94
CA TYR A 48 -7.64 -1.76 4.48
C TYR A 48 -8.22 -0.36 4.24
N ASP A 49 -8.04 0.57 5.17
CA ASP A 49 -8.55 1.94 5.08
C ASP A 49 -7.94 2.74 3.91
N TYR A 50 -6.70 2.43 3.54
CA TYR A 50 -6.07 3.00 2.35
C TYR A 50 -6.80 2.52 1.09
N MET A 51 -6.98 1.20 0.93
CA MET A 51 -7.62 0.60 -0.25
C MET A 51 -9.10 1.00 -0.36
N LEU A 52 -9.83 1.01 0.77
CA LEU A 52 -11.23 1.42 0.82
C LEU A 52 -11.43 2.85 0.31
N ALA A 53 -10.51 3.76 0.65
CA ALA A 53 -10.60 5.15 0.21
C ALA A 53 -10.39 5.36 -1.30
N LEU A 54 -9.75 4.41 -1.97
CA LEU A 54 -9.48 4.45 -3.40
C LEU A 54 -10.54 3.73 -4.24
N GLY A 55 -11.30 2.81 -3.63
CA GLY A 55 -12.32 2.03 -4.33
C GLY A 55 -13.44 2.86 -4.95
N GLY A 56 -13.85 3.96 -4.30
CA GLY A 56 -14.86 4.88 -4.84
C GLY A 56 -14.39 5.55 -6.15
N PRO A 57 -13.31 6.36 -6.12
CA PRO A 57 -12.75 6.97 -7.33
C PRO A 57 -12.43 5.98 -8.44
N LEU A 58 -11.93 4.78 -8.11
CA LEU A 58 -11.65 3.73 -9.09
C LEU A 58 -12.91 3.29 -9.83
N LYS A 59 -13.99 3.01 -9.07
CA LYS A 59 -15.29 2.61 -9.63
C LYS A 59 -15.90 3.69 -10.51
N ASP A 60 -15.72 4.96 -10.13
CA ASP A 60 -16.25 6.11 -10.86
C ASP A 60 -15.41 6.46 -12.11
N GLY A 61 -14.25 5.83 -12.31
CA GLY A 61 -13.31 6.17 -13.39
C GLY A 61 -12.64 7.54 -13.22
N ASP A 62 -12.62 8.08 -12.00
CA ASP A 62 -12.07 9.41 -11.68
C ASP A 62 -10.59 9.30 -11.29
N ASP A 63 -9.72 9.22 -12.30
CA ASP A 63 -8.28 9.05 -12.12
C ASP A 63 -7.65 10.19 -11.30
N ALA A 64 -8.12 11.44 -11.50
CA ALA A 64 -7.61 12.61 -10.78
C ALA A 64 -7.94 12.54 -9.28
N LYS A 65 -9.17 12.17 -8.92
CA LYS A 65 -9.57 11.97 -7.52
C LYS A 65 -8.89 10.77 -6.90
N TYR A 66 -8.69 9.68 -7.66
CA TYR A 66 -7.93 8.51 -7.21
C TYR A 66 -6.52 8.92 -6.79
N LEU A 67 -5.76 9.57 -7.69
CA LEU A 67 -4.39 9.98 -7.43
C LEU A 67 -4.31 11.01 -6.29
N LYS A 68 -5.26 11.94 -6.20
CA LYS A 68 -5.35 12.90 -5.08
C LYS A 68 -5.53 12.20 -3.74
N GLN A 69 -6.42 11.20 -3.67
CA GLN A 69 -6.67 10.44 -2.44
C GLN A 69 -5.50 9.55 -2.06
N ALA A 70 -4.90 8.88 -3.04
CA ALA A 70 -3.71 8.05 -2.86
C ALA A 70 -2.56 8.88 -2.28
N LYS A 71 -2.26 10.03 -2.89
CA LYS A 71 -1.25 10.98 -2.39
C LYS A 71 -1.57 11.48 -0.98
N LYS A 72 -2.82 11.88 -0.70
CA LYS A 72 -3.26 12.39 0.62
C LYS A 72 -3.05 11.35 1.72
N LYS A 73 -3.28 10.07 1.43
CA LYS A 73 -3.21 8.97 2.40
C LYS A 73 -1.85 8.26 2.43
N LEU A 74 -0.95 8.56 1.50
CA LEU A 74 0.35 7.90 1.36
C LEU A 74 1.16 7.89 2.66
N LYS A 75 1.15 8.99 3.43
CA LYS A 75 1.89 9.05 4.70
C LYS A 75 1.42 7.95 5.67
N LYS A 76 0.11 7.72 5.79
CA LYS A 76 -0.42 6.66 6.66
C LYS A 76 -0.03 5.26 6.18
N LEU A 77 -0.08 5.03 4.87
CA LEU A 77 0.32 3.75 4.28
C LEU A 77 1.80 3.44 4.54
N ARG A 78 2.68 4.45 4.40
CA ARG A 78 4.11 4.33 4.71
C ARG A 78 4.35 4.04 6.18
N ASN A 79 3.73 4.81 7.07
CA ASN A 79 3.88 4.60 8.51
C ASN A 79 3.43 3.18 8.93
N ALA A 80 2.32 2.66 8.40
CA ALA A 80 1.90 1.29 8.70
C ALA A 80 2.87 0.23 8.14
N THR A 81 3.53 0.53 7.03
CA THR A 81 4.56 -0.35 6.46
C THR A 81 5.83 -0.33 7.29
N GLU A 82 6.27 0.85 7.71
CA GLU A 82 7.42 1.05 8.61
C GLU A 82 7.18 0.34 9.95
N LEU A 83 6.01 0.53 10.55
CA LEU A 83 5.60 -0.17 11.77
C LEU A 83 5.68 -1.69 11.58
N PHE A 84 5.11 -2.22 10.49
CA PHE A 84 5.18 -3.66 10.23
C PHE A 84 6.63 -4.16 10.11
N LEU A 85 7.49 -3.44 9.40
CA LEU A 85 8.91 -3.81 9.26
C LEU A 85 9.66 -3.79 10.60
N GLU A 86 9.29 -2.89 11.50
CA GLU A 86 9.86 -2.76 12.84
C GLU A 86 9.45 -3.92 13.74
N ILE A 87 8.15 -4.22 13.83
CA ILE A 87 7.61 -5.22 14.76
C ILE A 87 7.72 -6.67 14.23
N GLN A 88 7.77 -6.87 12.91
CA GLN A 88 7.74 -8.21 12.30
C GLN A 88 8.79 -9.18 12.87
N PRO A 89 10.07 -8.81 13.10
CA PRO A 89 11.08 -9.71 13.64
C PRO A 89 10.77 -10.20 15.06
N GLU A 90 10.07 -9.39 15.86
CA GLU A 90 9.69 -9.71 17.24
C GLU A 90 8.42 -10.58 17.27
N ILE A 91 7.49 -10.32 16.35
CA ILE A 91 6.24 -11.05 16.21
C ILE A 91 6.46 -12.49 15.73
N SER A 92 7.25 -12.68 14.67
CA SER A 92 7.42 -14.00 14.07
C SER A 92 8.67 -14.10 13.21
N SER A 93 9.44 -15.18 13.37
CA SER A 93 10.57 -15.50 12.49
C SER A 93 10.18 -16.30 11.25
N HIS A 94 8.89 -16.59 11.06
CA HIS A 94 8.42 -17.42 9.95
C HIS A 94 8.58 -16.72 8.59
N THR A 95 8.99 -17.48 7.58
CA THR A 95 9.26 -16.96 6.22
C THR A 95 8.05 -16.21 5.63
N ASN A 96 6.82 -16.62 5.94
CA ASN A 96 5.61 -15.91 5.47
C ASN A 96 5.58 -14.44 5.92
N PHE A 97 5.96 -14.15 7.16
CA PHE A 97 6.00 -12.78 7.68
C PHE A 97 7.11 -11.97 7.03
N GLN A 98 8.29 -12.55 6.87
CA GLN A 98 9.42 -11.92 6.18
C GLN A 98 9.07 -11.57 4.71
N MET A 99 8.40 -12.50 4.01
CA MET A 99 7.98 -12.29 2.63
C MET A 99 6.82 -11.28 2.53
N ALA A 100 5.90 -11.27 3.50
CA ALA A 100 4.86 -10.27 3.58
C ALA A 100 5.44 -8.86 3.78
N ALA A 101 6.42 -8.72 4.67
CA ALA A 101 7.16 -7.48 4.92
C ALA A 101 7.86 -6.98 3.64
N ALA A 102 8.59 -7.86 2.95
CA ALA A 102 9.27 -7.53 1.70
C ALA A 102 8.27 -7.12 0.60
N SER A 103 7.19 -7.89 0.42
CA SER A 103 6.16 -7.61 -0.58
C SER A 103 5.44 -6.28 -0.31
N LEU A 104 5.11 -5.98 0.96
CA LEU A 104 4.46 -4.74 1.33
C LEU A 104 5.36 -3.54 1.06
N LYS A 105 6.62 -3.61 1.51
CA LYS A 105 7.61 -2.55 1.30
C LYS A 105 7.77 -2.24 -0.18
N LEU A 106 7.99 -3.27 -1.00
CA LEU A 106 8.17 -3.12 -2.44
C LEU A 106 6.97 -2.42 -3.10
N ALA A 107 5.75 -2.85 -2.77
CA ALA A 107 4.53 -2.28 -3.32
C ALA A 107 4.35 -0.82 -2.89
N VAL A 108 4.53 -0.51 -1.61
CA VAL A 108 4.33 0.85 -1.07
C VAL A 108 5.38 1.83 -1.58
N ASP A 109 6.62 1.40 -1.76
CA ASP A 109 7.67 2.21 -2.38
C ASP A 109 7.31 2.59 -3.82
N GLN A 110 6.83 1.63 -4.62
CA GLN A 110 6.42 1.88 -6.00
C GLN A 110 5.16 2.76 -6.07
N VAL A 111 4.15 2.52 -5.23
CA VAL A 111 2.97 3.39 -5.12
C VAL A 111 3.40 4.82 -4.81
N ALA A 112 4.38 5.01 -3.92
CA ALA A 112 4.84 6.34 -3.53
C ALA A 112 5.52 7.11 -4.66
N LEU A 113 6.12 6.42 -5.63
CA LEU A 113 6.67 7.01 -6.84
C LEU A 113 5.54 7.40 -7.80
N LEU A 114 4.59 6.50 -8.05
CA LEU A 114 3.52 6.67 -9.04
C LEU A 114 2.48 7.74 -8.65
N VAL A 115 2.23 7.96 -7.36
CA VAL A 115 1.28 8.99 -6.90
C VAL A 115 1.78 10.43 -7.09
N ARG A 116 3.07 10.61 -7.40
CA ARG A 116 3.62 11.92 -7.73
C ARG A 116 3.47 12.14 -9.23
N PRO A 117 3.06 13.34 -9.68
CA PRO A 117 3.14 13.66 -11.11
C PRO A 117 4.60 13.54 -11.56
N PRO A 118 4.86 13.08 -12.80
CA PRO A 118 6.20 13.14 -13.37
C PRO A 118 6.69 14.60 -13.28
N SER A 119 7.92 14.79 -12.79
CA SER A 119 8.53 16.11 -12.71
C SER A 119 8.52 16.73 -14.10
N ASN A 120 7.86 17.87 -14.26
CA ASN A 120 8.09 18.76 -15.38
C ASN A 120 9.47 19.41 -15.14
N GLU A 121 10.55 18.69 -15.45
CA GLU A 121 11.80 19.37 -15.74
C GLU A 121 11.64 20.00 -17.13
N ALA A 122 11.34 21.30 -17.10
CA ALA A 122 11.41 22.22 -18.22
C ALA A 122 12.86 22.64 -18.47
#